data_AF-A0A2N5KSS3-F1
#
_entry.id   AF-A0A2N5KSS3-F1
#
_cell.length_a   1.000
_cell.length_b   1.000
_cell.length_c   1.000
_cell.angle_alpha   90.00
_cell.angle_beta   90.00
_cell.angle_gamma   90.00
#
_symmetry.space_group_name_H-M   'P 1'
#
loop_
_entity.id
_entity.type
_entity.pdbx_description
1 polymer ?
#
loop_
_entity_poly.entity_id
_entity_poly.type
_entity_poly.pdbx_seq_one_letter_code
_entity_poly.pdbx_strand_id
1 'polypeptide(L)'
;MARSVEPAPGLPPAPHLFTQDLDYARLQRSELRKLIVGSNRARDVEAWLERTIGGPAVLLDAHDRPYTAGNLLGLERLIAPRGAGDETCLELPLRGSGGTGEHGRLRLRPSVELPPEGWKDFFDDVLAACNVVLDRMEQTHDRLNR
;
A
#
# COMPACT_ATOMS: atom_id res chain seq x y z
N MET A 1 -55.53 -22.47 -25.58
CA MET A 1 -54.76 -21.29 -26.04
C MET A 1 -53.63 -21.05 -25.04
N ALA A 2 -52.44 -21.58 -25.30
CA ALA A 2 -51.28 -21.44 -24.43
C ALA A 2 -50.32 -20.42 -25.07
N ARG A 3 -49.99 -19.34 -24.35
CA ARG A 3 -49.02 -18.33 -24.79
C ARG A 3 -47.63 -18.81 -24.36
N SER A 4 -46.82 -19.24 -25.32
CA SER A 4 -45.37 -19.35 -25.14
C SER A 4 -44.79 -17.95 -25.07
N VAL A 5 -44.17 -17.59 -23.95
CA VAL A 5 -43.33 -16.41 -23.85
C VAL A 5 -41.90 -16.86 -24.17
N GLU A 6 -41.43 -16.54 -25.37
CA GLU A 6 -40.01 -16.70 -25.71
C GLU A 6 -39.19 -15.64 -24.96
N PRO A 7 -38.10 -16.00 -24.25
CA PRO A 7 -37.20 -15.02 -23.69
C PRO A 7 -36.33 -14.41 -24.81
N ALA A 8 -36.30 -13.08 -24.86
CA ALA A 8 -35.58 -12.31 -25.88
C ALA A 8 -34.07 -12.66 -25.91
N PRO A 9 -33.48 -12.90 -27.09
CA PRO A 9 -32.04 -13.10 -27.22
C PRO A 9 -31.33 -11.75 -27.33
N GLY A 10 -30.25 -11.56 -26.56
CA GLY A 10 -29.22 -10.58 -26.92
C GLY A 10 -28.97 -9.42 -25.98
N LEU A 11 -28.93 -9.64 -24.66
CA LEU A 11 -28.06 -8.82 -23.82
C LEU A 11 -26.66 -9.47 -23.83
N PRO A 12 -25.60 -8.76 -24.26
CA PRO A 12 -24.24 -9.26 -24.05
C PRO A 12 -24.02 -9.45 -22.54
N PRO A 13 -23.29 -10.50 -22.10
CA PRO A 13 -22.93 -10.62 -20.69
C PRO A 13 -22.21 -9.34 -20.29
N ALA A 14 -22.67 -8.71 -19.20
CA ALA A 14 -22.02 -7.54 -18.63
C ALA A 14 -20.52 -7.83 -18.51
N PRO A 15 -19.64 -6.92 -18.95
CA PRO A 15 -18.21 -7.19 -18.95
C PRO A 15 -17.79 -7.51 -17.52
N HIS A 16 -17.07 -8.64 -17.37
CA HIS A 16 -16.58 -9.21 -16.11
C HIS A 16 -15.51 -8.34 -15.41
N LEU A 17 -15.62 -7.01 -15.50
CA LEU A 17 -14.66 -6.05 -14.94
C LEU A 17 -14.55 -6.17 -13.41
N PHE A 18 -15.63 -6.57 -12.73
CA PHE A 18 -15.64 -6.70 -11.27
C PHE A 18 -14.82 -7.88 -10.72
N THR A 19 -14.55 -8.91 -11.52
CA THR A 19 -13.87 -10.12 -11.01
C THR A 19 -12.35 -9.95 -10.97
N GLN A 20 -11.78 -9.23 -11.94
CA GLN A 20 -10.33 -9.05 -12.03
C GLN A 20 -9.79 -8.21 -10.86
N ASP A 21 -10.53 -7.18 -10.43
CA ASP A 21 -10.16 -6.35 -9.30
C ASP A 21 -10.24 -7.08 -7.95
N LEU A 22 -11.27 -7.92 -7.76
CA LEU A 22 -11.40 -8.75 -6.55
C LEU A 22 -10.27 -9.78 -6.40
N ASP A 23 -9.87 -10.42 -7.50
CA ASP A 23 -8.76 -11.36 -7.51
C ASP A 23 -7.41 -10.63 -7.32
N TYR A 24 -7.26 -9.42 -7.87
CA TYR A 24 -6.11 -8.57 -7.64
C TYR A 24 -5.97 -8.18 -6.16
N ALA A 25 -7.04 -7.68 -5.53
CA ALA A 25 -7.04 -7.33 -4.11
C ALA A 25 -6.68 -8.53 -3.22
N ARG A 26 -7.22 -9.72 -3.50
CA ARG A 26 -6.88 -10.95 -2.77
C ARG A 26 -5.41 -11.35 -2.92
N LEU A 27 -4.86 -11.23 -4.13
CA LEU A 27 -3.45 -11.50 -4.40
C LEU A 27 -2.56 -10.52 -3.62
N GLN A 28 -2.86 -9.22 -3.70
CA GLN A 28 -2.09 -8.19 -2.99
C GLN A 28 -2.15 -8.35 -1.46
N ARG A 29 -3.31 -8.70 -0.90
CA ARG A 29 -3.45 -9.05 0.53
C ARG A 29 -2.60 -10.24 0.93
N SER A 30 -2.51 -11.24 0.06
CA SER A 30 -1.70 -12.44 0.31
C SER A 30 -0.20 -12.10 0.32
N GLU A 31 0.24 -11.24 -0.61
CA GLU A 31 1.62 -10.73 -0.63
C GLU A 31 1.93 -9.87 0.59
N LEU A 32 1.02 -8.97 0.98
CA LEU A 32 1.15 -8.17 2.21
C LEU A 32 1.30 -9.06 3.45
N ARG A 33 0.50 -10.12 3.55
CA ARG A 33 0.62 -11.09 4.65
C ARG A 33 1.97 -11.81 4.64
N LYS A 34 2.52 -12.15 3.47
CA LYS A 34 3.88 -12.73 3.38
C LYS A 34 4.94 -11.76 3.89
N LEU A 35 4.82 -10.47 3.58
CA LEU A 35 5.72 -9.43 4.11
C LEU A 35 5.61 -9.33 5.64
N ILE A 36 4.40 -9.30 6.18
CA ILE A 36 4.15 -9.27 7.63
C ILE A 36 4.77 -10.49 8.32
N VAL A 37 4.74 -11.67 7.71
CA VAL A 37 5.24 -12.89 8.34
C VAL A 37 6.76 -13.01 8.21
N GLY A 38 7.32 -12.74 7.04
CA GLY A 38 8.70 -13.12 6.70
C GLY A 38 9.67 -11.99 6.41
N SER A 39 9.22 -10.75 6.16
CA SER A 39 10.13 -9.64 5.89
C SER A 39 10.49 -8.88 7.16
N ASN A 40 11.76 -8.51 7.25
CA ASN A 40 12.32 -7.63 8.28
C ASN A 40 12.96 -6.39 7.63
N ARG A 41 12.49 -5.98 6.44
CA ARG A 41 13.07 -4.87 5.69
C ARG A 41 11.97 -3.92 5.23
N ALA A 42 12.07 -2.66 5.62
CA ALA A 42 11.21 -1.58 5.12
C ALA A 42 11.18 -1.53 3.59
N ARG A 43 12.31 -1.80 2.93
CA ARG A 43 12.44 -1.84 1.46
C ARG A 43 11.45 -2.78 0.77
N ASP A 44 11.17 -3.93 1.37
CA ASP A 44 10.28 -4.92 0.73
C ASP A 44 8.83 -4.42 0.73
N VAL A 45 8.44 -3.69 1.79
CA VAL A 45 7.14 -3.03 1.91
C VAL A 45 7.04 -1.85 0.96
N GLU A 46 8.08 -1.01 0.86
CA GLU A 46 8.14 0.08 -0.13
C GLU A 46 7.99 -0.46 -1.55
N ALA A 47 8.79 -1.46 -1.94
CA ALA A 47 8.76 -2.02 -3.28
C ALA A 47 7.45 -2.76 -3.61
N TRP A 48 6.77 -3.32 -2.61
CA TRP A 48 5.43 -3.84 -2.79
C TRP A 48 4.43 -2.69 -2.98
N LEU A 49 4.44 -1.67 -2.12
CA LEU A 49 3.59 -0.49 -2.25
C LEU A 49 3.76 0.20 -3.60
N GLU A 50 5.00 0.40 -4.05
CA GLU A 50 5.29 1.05 -5.33
C GLU A 50 4.65 0.30 -6.51
N ARG A 51 4.66 -1.03 -6.47
CA ARG A 51 4.02 -1.87 -7.48
C ARG A 51 2.50 -1.86 -7.38
N THR A 52 1.97 -1.83 -6.16
CA THR A 52 0.52 -1.82 -5.90
C THR A 52 -0.12 -0.48 -6.27
N ILE A 53 0.54 0.64 -5.97
CA ILE A 53 0.01 1.99 -6.25
C ILE A 53 0.49 2.55 -7.60
N GLY A 54 1.38 1.84 -8.29
CA GLY A 54 1.98 2.26 -9.56
C GLY A 54 2.81 3.55 -9.47
N GLY A 55 3.28 3.93 -8.29
CA GLY A 55 3.90 5.22 -8.00
C GLY A 55 4.86 5.15 -6.83
N PRO A 56 5.65 6.19 -6.55
CA PRO A 56 6.68 6.14 -5.51
C PRO A 56 6.08 6.04 -4.10
N ALA A 57 6.71 5.22 -3.24
CA ALA A 57 6.36 5.04 -1.84
C ALA A 57 7.64 5.01 -0.99
N VAL A 58 7.68 5.84 0.03
CA VAL A 58 8.84 6.01 0.91
C VAL A 58 8.40 5.96 2.37
N LEU A 59 9.03 5.09 3.13
CA LEU A 59 8.91 4.97 4.57
C LEU A 59 9.92 5.93 5.22
N LEU A 60 9.41 6.95 5.91
CA LEU A 60 10.19 7.92 6.66
C LEU A 60 10.14 7.60 8.15
N ASP A 61 11.23 7.84 8.86
CA ASP A 61 11.30 7.82 10.32
C ASP A 61 10.69 9.10 10.94
N ALA A 62 10.70 9.18 12.27
CA ALA A 62 10.23 10.35 13.02
C ALA A 62 11.01 11.66 12.74
N HIS A 63 12.18 11.56 12.10
CA HIS A 63 13.03 12.68 11.71
C HIS A 63 12.96 13.00 10.20
N ASP A 64 11.93 12.48 9.51
CA ASP A 64 11.72 12.61 8.06
C ASP A 64 12.89 12.04 7.22
N ARG A 65 13.60 11.05 7.75
CA ARG A 65 14.67 10.34 7.03
C ARG A 65 14.15 9.03 6.48
N PRO A 66 14.50 8.66 5.24
CA PRO A 66 14.08 7.37 4.68
C PRO A 66 14.70 6.22 5.47
N TYR A 67 13.88 5.24 5.86
CA TYR A 67 14.33 4.02 6.52
C TYR A 67 15.29 3.20 5.64
N THR A 68 15.23 3.40 4.32
CA THR A 68 16.10 2.78 3.33
C THR A 68 17.04 3.84 2.76
N ALA A 69 18.32 3.75 3.09
CA ALA A 69 19.35 4.68 2.59
C ALA A 69 19.45 4.76 1.05
N GLY A 70 18.92 3.76 0.34
CA GLY A 70 18.88 3.73 -1.14
C GLY A 70 17.66 4.41 -1.78
N ASN A 71 16.69 4.91 -0.99
CA ASN A 71 15.44 5.47 -1.51
C ASN A 71 15.43 7.01 -1.58
N LEU A 72 16.61 7.64 -1.58
CA LEU A 72 16.75 9.09 -1.76
C LEU A 72 16.16 9.55 -3.09
N LEU A 73 16.32 8.77 -4.16
CA LEU A 73 15.71 9.06 -5.47
C LEU A 73 14.17 8.97 -5.44
N GLY A 74 13.59 8.04 -4.67
CA GLY A 74 12.13 7.96 -4.49
C GLY A 74 11.61 9.14 -3.68
N LEU A 75 12.36 9.54 -2.65
CA LEU A 75 12.06 10.72 -1.84
C LEU A 75 12.16 12.01 -2.66
N GLU A 76 13.19 12.17 -3.48
CA GLU A 76 13.32 13.29 -4.41
C GLU A 76 12.16 13.32 -5.41
N ARG A 77 11.72 12.16 -5.92
CA ARG A 77 10.56 12.09 -6.82
C ARG A 77 9.27 12.47 -6.10
N LEU A 78 9.13 12.17 -4.81
CA LEU A 78 8.00 12.62 -3.99
C LEU A 78 8.07 14.13 -3.70
N ILE A 79 9.25 14.69 -3.42
CA ILE A 79 9.43 16.10 -3.05
C ILE A 79 9.45 17.02 -4.29
N ALA A 80 9.84 16.52 -5.45
CA ALA A 80 9.94 17.31 -6.67
C ALA A 80 8.55 17.88 -7.06
N PRO A 81 8.39 19.22 -7.08
CA PRO A 81 7.13 19.84 -7.46
C PRO A 81 6.89 19.63 -8.96
N ARG A 82 5.83 18.90 -9.33
CA ARG A 82 5.54 18.62 -10.74
C ARG A 82 4.60 19.62 -11.41
N GLY A 83 4.13 20.64 -10.69
CA GLY A 83 3.27 21.69 -11.22
C GLY A 83 2.35 22.27 -10.15
N ALA A 84 1.63 23.34 -10.50
CA ALA A 84 0.63 23.97 -9.63
C ALA A 84 -0.57 23.03 -9.47
N GLY A 85 -0.71 22.43 -8.27
CA GLY A 85 -1.79 21.48 -7.94
C GLY A 85 -1.35 20.06 -7.59
N ASP A 86 -0.12 19.87 -7.11
CA ASP A 86 0.41 18.56 -6.67
C ASP A 86 -0.18 18.13 -5.31
N GLU A 87 -1.48 17.84 -5.31
CA GLU A 87 -2.27 17.39 -4.12
C GLU A 87 -2.31 15.86 -3.97
N THR A 88 -1.65 15.09 -4.85
CA THR A 88 -1.74 13.61 -4.84
C THR A 88 -0.74 12.92 -3.92
N CYS A 89 0.09 13.65 -3.17
CA CYS A 89 0.95 13.04 -2.15
C CYS A 89 0.13 12.70 -0.91
N LEU A 90 0.00 11.41 -0.61
CA LEU A 90 -0.66 10.91 0.59
C LEU A 90 0.40 10.66 1.67
N GLU A 91 0.19 11.27 2.84
CA GLU A 91 1.00 11.05 4.03
C GLU A 91 0.18 10.27 5.05
N LEU A 92 0.68 9.11 5.46
CA LEU A 92 0.03 8.25 6.44
C LEU A 92 0.92 8.12 7.68
N PRO A 93 0.45 8.51 8.87
CA PRO A 93 1.25 8.44 10.09
C PRO A 93 1.43 6.99 10.56
N LEU A 94 2.66 6.61 10.88
CA LEU A 94 3.01 5.30 11.42
C LEU A 94 3.11 5.38 12.94
N ARG A 95 2.39 4.49 13.61
CA ARG A 95 2.26 4.49 15.07
C ARG A 95 3.08 3.36 15.66
N GLY A 96 3.84 3.70 16.70
CA GLY A 96 4.59 2.69 17.43
C GLY A 96 3.76 1.80 18.31
N SER A 97 4.18 0.53 18.40
CA SER A 97 3.60 -0.49 19.29
C SER A 97 3.73 -0.13 20.79
N GLY A 98 4.46 0.93 21.16
CA GLY A 98 4.65 1.36 22.55
C GLY A 98 3.80 2.54 23.02
N GLY A 99 2.97 3.14 22.18
CA GLY A 99 2.12 4.28 22.56
C GLY A 99 2.85 5.59 22.91
N THR A 100 4.18 5.64 22.79
CA THR A 100 5.00 6.79 23.22
C THR A 100 5.78 7.50 22.11
N GLY A 101 5.54 7.21 20.83
CA GLY A 101 6.17 7.94 19.73
C GLY A 101 5.63 7.62 18.34
N GLU A 102 5.69 8.61 17.45
CA GLU A 102 5.61 8.40 15.99
C GLU A 102 6.79 7.51 15.58
N HIS A 103 6.54 6.37 14.92
CA HIS A 103 7.63 5.64 14.25
C HIS A 103 8.09 6.42 13.01
N GLY A 104 7.17 7.19 12.43
CA GLY A 104 7.44 8.07 11.30
C GLY A 104 6.22 8.17 10.41
N ARG A 105 6.44 8.32 9.11
CA ARG A 105 5.37 8.56 8.14
C ARG A 105 5.63 7.77 6.87
N LEU A 106 4.57 7.18 6.33
CA LEU A 106 4.58 6.63 4.99
C LEU A 106 4.13 7.73 4.03
N ARG A 107 5.02 8.14 3.12
CA ARG A 107 4.66 9.02 2.01
C ARG A 107 4.50 8.21 0.75
N LEU A 108 3.36 8.38 0.07
CA LEU A 108 3.09 7.69 -1.16
C LEU A 108 2.40 8.62 -2.15
N ARG A 109 2.81 8.55 -3.42
CA ARG A 109 2.12 9.24 -4.51
C ARG A 109 1.55 8.18 -5.42
N PRO A 110 0.26 7.85 -5.29
CA PRO A 110 -0.34 6.81 -6.10
C PRO A 110 -0.52 7.32 -7.53
N SER A 111 -0.26 6.45 -8.51
CA SER A 111 -0.59 6.71 -9.92
C SER A 111 -1.94 6.08 -10.32
N VAL A 112 -2.58 5.39 -9.37
CA VAL A 112 -3.86 4.69 -9.50
C VAL A 112 -4.84 5.20 -8.44
N GLU A 113 -6.13 4.99 -8.65
CA GLU A 113 -7.14 5.32 -7.63
C GLU A 113 -6.97 4.42 -6.41
N LEU A 114 -6.99 5.04 -5.21
CA LEU A 114 -6.92 4.34 -3.93
C LEU A 114 -8.15 4.67 -3.08
N PRO A 115 -8.67 3.71 -2.30
CA PRO A 115 -8.21 2.32 -2.20
C PRO A 115 -8.58 1.47 -3.44
N PRO A 116 -7.88 0.34 -3.69
CA PRO A 116 -8.24 -0.58 -4.78
C PRO A 116 -9.68 -1.10 -4.63
N GLU A 117 -10.36 -1.36 -5.76
CA GLU A 117 -11.72 -1.88 -5.72
C GLU A 117 -11.73 -3.25 -5.00
N GLY A 118 -12.68 -3.43 -4.08
CA GLY A 118 -12.75 -4.65 -3.26
C GLY A 118 -11.85 -4.67 -2.02
N TRP A 119 -11.06 -3.61 -1.76
CA TRP A 119 -10.20 -3.52 -0.57
C TRP A 119 -10.38 -2.21 0.20
N LYS A 120 -11.50 -2.10 0.91
CA LYS A 120 -11.87 -0.89 1.68
C LYS A 120 -10.90 -0.56 2.80
N ASP A 121 -10.33 -1.57 3.45
CA ASP A 121 -9.39 -1.42 4.57
C ASP A 121 -7.91 -1.39 4.10
N PHE A 122 -7.65 -1.02 2.84
CA PHE A 122 -6.30 -1.03 2.27
C PHE A 122 -5.31 -0.21 3.10
N PHE A 123 -5.66 1.02 3.47
CA PHE A 123 -4.78 1.89 4.23
C PHE A 123 -4.48 1.35 5.64
N ASP A 124 -5.49 0.80 6.32
CA ASP A 124 -5.31 0.17 7.63
C ASP A 124 -4.43 -1.08 7.54
N ASP A 125 -4.66 -1.95 6.56
CA ASP A 125 -3.86 -3.16 6.34
C ASP A 125 -2.39 -2.79 6.03
N VAL A 126 -2.16 -1.76 5.21
CA VAL A 126 -0.82 -1.24 4.89
C VAL A 126 -0.13 -0.66 6.12
N LEU A 127 -0.83 0.18 6.88
CA LEU A 127 -0.30 0.79 8.10
C LEU A 127 0.08 -0.29 9.12
N ALA A 128 -0.79 -1.27 9.33
CA ALA A 128 -0.51 -2.40 10.20
C ALA A 128 0.73 -3.18 9.74
N ALA A 129 0.86 -3.44 8.44
CA ALA A 129 2.02 -4.12 7.89
C ALA A 129 3.32 -3.33 8.10
N CYS A 130 3.29 -2.01 7.83
CA CYS A 130 4.43 -1.14 8.04
C CYS A 130 4.86 -1.13 9.52
N ASN A 131 3.91 -0.95 10.44
CA ASN A 131 4.20 -0.94 11.88
C ASN A 131 4.81 -2.28 12.34
N VAL A 132 4.30 -3.42 11.88
CA VAL A 132 4.86 -4.74 12.25
C VAL A 132 6.28 -4.92 11.71
N VAL A 133 6.54 -4.52 10.47
CA VAL A 133 7.88 -4.65 9.87
C VAL A 133 8.88 -3.71 10.55
N LEU A 134 8.48 -2.47 10.84
CA LEU A 134 9.32 -1.50 11.55
C LEU A 134 9.62 -1.93 12.99
N ASP A 135 8.61 -2.38 13.75
CA ASP A 135 8.78 -2.88 15.11
C ASP A 135 9.79 -4.03 15.17
N ARG A 136 9.72 -4.96 14.21
CA ARG A 136 10.70 -6.06 14.10
C ARG A 136 12.10 -5.58 13.73
N MET A 137 12.21 -4.57 12.85
CA MET A 137 13.50 -3.98 12.51
C MET A 137 14.15 -3.33 13.73
N GLU A 138 13.40 -2.56 14.50
CA GLU A 138 13.88 -1.91 15.72
C GLU A 138 14.29 -2.93 16.78
N GLN A 139 13.47 -3.97 17.01
CA GLN A 139 13.84 -5.06 17.91
C GLN A 139 15.11 -5.80 17.48
N THR A 140 15.30 -5.98 16.17
CA THR A 140 16.52 -6.60 15.63
C THR A 140 17.74 -5.70 15.86
N HIS A 141 17.57 -4.39 15.69
CA HIS A 141 18.64 -3.40 15.89
C HIS A 141 19.02 -3.26 17.37
N ASP A 142 18.03 -3.21 18.28
CA ASP A 142 18.26 -3.15 19.72
C ASP A 142 19.02 -4.38 20.24
N ARG A 143 18.67 -5.58 19.72
CA ARG A 143 19.40 -6.82 20.04
C ARG A 143 20.84 -6.84 19.56
N LEU A 144 21.15 -6.15 18.46
CA LEU A 144 22.51 -6.08 17.91
C LEU A 144 23.37 -5.03 18.61
N ASN A 145 22.76 -4.02 19.21
CA ASN A 145 23.44 -2.96 19.98
C ASN A 145 23.61 -3.29 21.48
N ARG A 146 23.18 -4.47 21.92
CA ARG A 146 23.34 -4.99 23.28
C ARG A 146 24.46 -6.02 23.36
#